data_AF-A0A1D1YGX9-F1
#
_entry.id   AF-A0A1D1YGX9-F1
#
_cell.length_a   1.000
_cell.length_b   1.000
_cell.length_c   1.000
_cell.angle_alpha   90.00
_cell.angle_beta   90.00
_cell.angle_gamma   90.00
#
_symmetry.space_group_name_H-M   'P 1'
#
loop_
_entity.id
_entity.type
_entity.pdbx_description
1 polymer ?
#
loop_
_entity_poly.entity_id
_entity_poly.type
_entity_poly.pdbx_seq_one_letter_code
_entity_poly.pdbx_strand_id
1 'polypeptide(L)'
;MTRLLIFATILLSIISYVSAQYVDTLNTPAGPVMQGAKVAVSWTLLAGVDPTGKFGDLSATDMATKNVIDIDPTVPIAPKSYLWEVKVPPGSYALGFNDGSGVKQSGEVVVKAPAAPAGGAPPAG
;
A
#
# COMPACT_ATOMS: atom_id res chain seq x y z
N MET A 1 -25.08 17.14 38.11
CA MET A 1 -24.00 16.14 37.99
C MET A 1 -24.25 15.10 36.91
N THR A 2 -25.49 14.61 36.73
CA THR A 2 -25.84 13.55 35.76
C THR A 2 -25.56 13.92 34.29
N ARG A 3 -25.78 15.18 33.89
CA ARG A 3 -25.51 15.63 32.50
C ARG A 3 -24.01 15.64 32.17
N LEU A 4 -23.16 16.08 33.10
CA LEU A 4 -21.69 16.09 32.90
C LEU A 4 -21.15 14.67 32.73
N LEU A 5 -21.66 13.72 33.52
CA LEU A 5 -21.27 12.31 33.43
C LEU A 5 -21.66 11.70 32.08
N ILE A 6 -22.86 11.99 31.56
CA ILE A 6 -23.31 11.51 30.23
C ILE A 6 -22.45 12.09 29.11
N PHE A 7 -22.13 13.38 29.16
CA PHE A 7 -21.24 14.00 28.17
C PHE A 7 -19.83 13.40 28.24
N ALA A 8 -19.32 13.12 29.44
CA ALA A 8 -18.03 12.48 29.61
C ALA A 8 -18.02 11.06 29.02
N THR A 9 -19.03 10.23 29.28
CA THR A 9 -19.09 8.87 28.68
C THR A 9 -19.19 8.90 27.17
N ILE A 10 -19.98 9.81 26.58
CA ILE A 10 -20.06 9.95 25.12
C ILE A 10 -18.72 10.40 24.55
N LEU A 11 -18.05 11.37 25.18
CA LEU A 11 -16.74 11.85 24.74
C LEU A 11 -15.65 10.77 24.83
N LEU A 12 -15.60 10.00 25.93
CA LEU A 12 -14.66 8.87 26.08
C LEU A 12 -14.93 7.76 25.05
N SER A 13 -16.20 7.51 24.72
CA SER A 13 -16.58 6.56 23.67
C SER A 13 -16.03 6.99 22.30
N ILE A 14 -16.14 8.27 21.96
CA ILE A 14 -15.71 8.81 20.66
C ILE A 14 -14.18 8.80 20.52
N ILE A 15 -13.44 9.09 21.60
CA ILE A 15 -11.97 9.05 21.59
C ILE A 15 -11.44 7.64 21.32
N SER A 16 -12.19 6.60 21.70
CA SER A 16 -11.80 5.19 21.52
C SER A 16 -11.86 4.71 20.06
N TYR A 17 -12.47 5.49 19.15
CA TYR A 17 -12.61 5.13 17.73
C TYR A 17 -11.63 5.85 16.79
N VAL A 18 -10.67 6.63 17.31
CA VAL A 18 -9.56 7.12 16.49
C VAL A 18 -8.63 5.95 16.18
N SER A 19 -8.71 5.43 14.94
CA SER A 19 -7.68 4.52 14.42
C SER A 19 -6.32 5.21 14.52
N ALA A 20 -5.41 4.63 15.29
CA ALA A 20 -4.04 5.12 15.37
C ALA A 20 -3.38 4.96 13.99
N GLN A 21 -2.89 6.06 13.42
CA GLN A 21 -2.05 6.03 12.23
C GLN A 21 -0.69 5.41 12.61
N TYR A 22 -0.24 4.45 11.81
CA TYR A 22 1.05 3.78 11.95
C TYR A 22 2.03 4.20 10.87
N VAL A 23 1.54 4.32 9.63
CA VAL A 23 2.33 4.63 8.45
C VAL A 23 2.30 6.12 8.21
N ASP A 24 3.49 6.71 8.10
CA ASP A 24 3.66 8.13 7.80
C ASP A 24 3.73 8.34 6.29
N THR A 25 4.75 7.77 5.65
CA THR A 25 4.98 7.89 4.20
C THR A 25 5.11 6.52 3.53
N LEU A 26 4.41 6.33 2.41
CA LEU A 26 4.64 5.20 1.50
C LEU A 26 5.67 5.61 0.44
N ASN A 27 6.76 4.87 0.33
CA ASN A 27 7.83 5.17 -0.61
C ASN A 27 7.49 4.65 -2.02
N THR A 28 7.79 5.46 -3.03
CA THR A 28 7.68 5.06 -4.43
C THR A 28 8.86 4.15 -4.80
N PRO A 29 8.60 2.97 -5.40
CA PRO A 29 9.64 2.17 -6.05
C PRO A 29 10.46 3.01 -7.05
N ALA A 30 11.77 2.78 -7.09
CA ALA A 30 12.65 3.51 -7.99
C ALA A 30 12.52 3.00 -9.44
N GLY A 31 12.16 3.90 -10.35
CA GLY A 31 12.11 3.64 -11.78
C GLY A 31 10.95 2.73 -12.21
N PRO A 32 10.90 2.38 -13.51
CA PRO A 32 9.85 1.51 -14.04
C PRO A 32 9.99 0.08 -13.50
N VAL A 33 8.87 -0.52 -13.12
CA VAL A 33 8.79 -1.92 -12.66
C VAL A 33 8.33 -2.81 -13.81
N MET A 34 8.85 -4.02 -13.91
CA MET A 34 8.37 -4.99 -14.90
C MET A 34 7.23 -5.82 -14.33
N GLN A 35 6.22 -6.10 -15.15
CA GLN A 35 5.21 -7.09 -14.80
C GLN A 35 5.87 -8.45 -14.54
N GLY A 36 5.47 -9.11 -13.46
CA GLY A 36 6.06 -10.36 -12.95
C GLY A 36 7.32 -10.17 -12.10
N ALA A 37 7.85 -8.96 -11.96
CA ALA A 37 8.99 -8.71 -11.07
C ALA A 37 8.57 -8.75 -9.59
N LYS A 38 9.54 -9.02 -8.73
CA LYS A 38 9.41 -8.84 -7.28
C LYS A 38 10.00 -7.51 -6.88
N VAL A 39 9.16 -6.60 -6.41
CA VAL A 39 9.54 -5.22 -6.08
C VAL A 39 9.36 -5.00 -4.58
N ALA A 40 10.37 -4.43 -3.93
CA ALA A 40 10.25 -4.02 -2.54
C ALA A 40 9.47 -2.71 -2.47
N VAL A 41 8.27 -2.76 -1.88
CA VAL A 41 7.51 -1.59 -1.46
C VAL A 41 7.90 -1.30 -0.02
N SER A 42 8.19 -0.05 0.33
CA SER A 42 8.63 0.32 1.68
C SER A 42 7.90 1.55 2.19
N TRP A 43 7.92 1.74 3.51
CA TRP A 43 7.28 2.87 4.16
C TRP A 43 8.03 3.32 5.41
N THR A 44 7.76 4.55 5.82
CA THR A 44 8.19 5.08 7.13
C THR A 44 7.05 4.95 8.13
N LEU A 45 7.41 4.72 9.39
CA LEU A 45 6.46 4.72 10.49
C LEU A 45 6.39 6.12 11.11
N LEU A 46 5.22 6.45 11.64
CA LEU A 46 5.08 7.60 12.50
C LEU A 46 5.96 7.44 13.75
N ALA A 47 6.57 8.52 14.23
CA ALA A 47 7.45 8.45 15.40
C ALA A 47 6.65 8.04 16.66
N GLY A 48 7.20 7.10 17.44
CA GLY A 48 6.60 6.68 18.72
C GLY A 48 5.47 5.65 18.62
N VAL A 49 5.18 5.13 17.42
CA VAL A 49 4.16 4.07 17.23
C VAL A 49 4.79 2.67 17.22
N ASP A 50 4.08 1.69 17.78
CA ASP A 50 4.42 0.27 17.68
C ASP A 50 3.45 -0.45 16.72
N PRO A 51 3.90 -0.84 15.51
CA PRO A 51 3.08 -1.55 14.54
C PRO A 51 3.08 -3.08 14.73
N THR A 52 3.66 -3.61 15.81
CA THR A 52 3.76 -5.06 16.03
C THR A 52 2.37 -5.71 16.04
N GLY A 53 2.19 -6.74 15.20
CA GLY A 53 0.90 -7.43 15.03
C GLY A 53 -0.17 -6.62 14.29
N LYS A 54 0.19 -5.50 13.66
CA LYS A 54 -0.71 -4.69 12.85
C LYS A 54 -0.53 -4.98 11.36
N PHE A 55 -1.65 -4.90 10.66
CA PHE A 55 -1.76 -5.17 9.23
C PHE A 55 -2.37 -3.98 8.52
N GLY A 56 -2.00 -3.79 7.27
CA GLY A 56 -2.58 -2.81 6.37
C GLY A 56 -2.94 -3.44 5.03
N ASP A 57 -3.71 -2.69 4.25
CA ASP A 57 -4.16 -3.05 2.92
C ASP A 57 -3.33 -2.32 1.87
N LEU A 58 -2.63 -3.09 1.04
CA LEU A 58 -1.83 -2.61 -0.08
C LEU A 58 -2.62 -2.74 -1.38
N SER A 59 -2.72 -1.64 -2.12
CA SER A 59 -3.43 -1.56 -3.39
C SER A 59 -2.64 -0.78 -4.44
N ALA A 60 -3.03 -0.93 -5.70
CA ALA A 60 -2.56 -0.13 -6.82
C ALA A 60 -3.75 0.58 -7.46
N THR A 61 -3.70 1.91 -7.54
CA THR A 61 -4.70 2.70 -8.25
C THR A 61 -4.20 3.00 -9.66
N ASP A 62 -4.91 2.54 -10.67
CA ASP A 62 -4.66 2.87 -12.07
C ASP A 62 -4.89 4.38 -12.28
N MET A 63 -3.87 5.09 -12.76
CA MET A 63 -3.95 6.55 -12.89
C MET A 63 -4.83 7.00 -14.06
N ALA A 64 -5.05 6.16 -15.07
CA ALA A 64 -5.88 6.44 -16.24
C ALA A 64 -7.36 6.13 -15.97
N THR A 65 -7.65 4.95 -15.40
CA THR A 65 -9.03 4.48 -15.18
C THR A 65 -9.57 4.79 -13.79
N LYS A 66 -8.70 5.16 -12.85
CA LYS A 66 -8.99 5.31 -11.41
C LYS A 66 -9.48 4.03 -10.74
N ASN A 67 -9.32 2.89 -11.40
CA ASN A 67 -9.64 1.60 -10.81
C ASN A 67 -8.63 1.25 -9.72
N VAL A 68 -9.12 0.75 -8.59
CA VAL A 68 -8.30 0.28 -7.48
C VAL A 68 -8.17 -1.23 -7.58
N ILE A 69 -6.93 -1.71 -7.55
CA ILE A 69 -6.59 -3.13 -7.61
C ILE A 69 -5.98 -3.51 -6.26
N ASP A 70 -6.65 -4.39 -5.53
CA ASP A 70 -6.14 -4.90 -4.27
C ASP A 70 -4.93 -5.82 -4.54
N ILE A 71 -3.81 -5.56 -3.85
CA ILE A 71 -2.60 -6.38 -3.93
C ILE A 71 -2.60 -7.40 -2.80
N ASP A 72 -2.73 -6.91 -1.56
CA ASP A 72 -2.77 -7.75 -0.35
C ASP A 72 -3.45 -6.96 0.79
N PRO A 73 -4.60 -7.43 1.31
CA PRO A 73 -5.33 -6.75 2.38
C PRO A 73 -4.73 -6.98 3.78
N THR A 74 -3.66 -7.78 3.89
CA THR A 74 -3.10 -8.27 5.16
C THR A 74 -1.58 -8.11 5.24
N VAL A 75 -1.05 -7.00 4.71
CA VAL A 75 0.39 -6.71 4.75
C VAL A 75 0.82 -6.35 6.18
N PRO A 76 1.78 -7.08 6.79
CA PRO A 76 2.33 -6.70 8.09
C PRO A 76 3.02 -5.34 8.03
N ILE A 77 2.71 -4.43 8.95
CA ILE A 77 3.26 -3.05 8.95
C ILE A 77 4.68 -3.00 9.54
N ALA A 78 4.97 -3.85 10.53
CA ALA A 78 6.22 -3.83 11.29
C ALA A 78 7.53 -4.01 10.48
N PRO A 79 7.59 -4.84 9.43
CA PRO A 79 8.79 -5.00 8.61
C PRO A 79 9.21 -3.76 7.81
N LYS A 80 8.36 -2.72 7.73
CA LYS A 80 8.59 -1.48 6.96
C LYS A 80 8.80 -1.69 5.45
N SER A 81 8.58 -2.91 5.00
CA SER A 81 8.71 -3.32 3.62
C SER A 81 7.85 -4.54 3.32
N TYR A 82 7.41 -4.64 2.08
CA TYR A 82 6.66 -5.75 1.54
C TYR A 82 7.18 -6.11 0.16
N LEU A 83 7.37 -7.40 -0.11
CA LEU A 83 7.83 -7.87 -1.40
C LEU A 83 6.62 -8.13 -2.30
N TRP A 84 6.32 -7.15 -3.16
CA TRP A 84 5.21 -7.21 -4.09
C TRP A 84 5.59 -7.96 -5.38
N GLU A 85 4.81 -8.99 -5.73
CA GLU A 85 4.86 -9.61 -7.06
C GLU A 85 3.92 -8.84 -8.01
N VAL A 86 4.49 -8.15 -8.99
CA VAL A 86 3.75 -7.22 -9.87
C VAL A 86 2.84 -7.98 -10.84
N LYS A 87 1.58 -8.20 -10.45
CA LYS A 87 0.56 -8.89 -11.28
C LYS A 87 -0.39 -7.95 -12.04
N VAL A 88 -0.29 -6.65 -11.78
CA VAL A 88 -1.10 -5.64 -12.51
C VAL A 88 -0.67 -5.56 -13.98
N PRO A 89 -1.58 -5.20 -14.90
CA PRO A 89 -1.24 -4.95 -16.30
C PRO A 89 -0.18 -3.83 -16.47
N PRO A 90 0.46 -3.73 -17.65
CA PRO A 90 1.29 -2.58 -17.97
C PRO A 90 0.48 -1.28 -17.96
N GLY A 91 1.02 -0.24 -17.32
CA GLY A 91 0.32 1.04 -17.12
C GLY A 91 0.99 1.92 -16.06
N SER A 92 0.36 3.05 -15.75
CA SER A 92 0.80 3.98 -14.69
C SER A 92 -0.10 3.83 -13.47
N TYR A 93 0.50 3.61 -12.31
CA TYR A 93 -0.19 3.35 -11.05
C TYR A 93 0.31 4.25 -9.92
N ALA A 94 -0.55 4.54 -8.95
CA ALA A 94 -0.13 4.99 -7.63
C ALA A 94 -0.37 3.86 -6.63
N LEU A 95 0.64 3.48 -5.85
CA LEU A 95 0.45 2.50 -4.78
C LEU A 95 -0.26 3.17 -3.61
N GLY A 96 -1.18 2.46 -2.99
CA GLY A 96 -1.91 2.88 -1.80
C GLY A 96 -1.64 1.91 -0.66
N PHE A 97 -1.37 2.42 0.54
CA PHE A 97 -1.27 1.62 1.74
C PHE A 97 -2.18 2.16 2.84
N ASN A 98 -3.16 1.38 3.26
CA ASN A 98 -4.14 1.76 4.27
C ASN A 98 -3.91 0.98 5.57
N ASP A 99 -3.52 1.69 6.62
CA ASP A 99 -3.26 1.14 7.96
C ASP A 99 -4.48 1.25 8.90
N GLY A 100 -5.65 1.60 8.37
CA GLY A 100 -6.86 1.87 9.13
C GLY A 100 -7.09 3.35 9.47
N SER A 101 -6.12 4.23 9.20
CA SER A 101 -6.23 5.69 9.34
C SER A 101 -6.47 6.43 8.02
N GLY A 102 -6.64 5.69 6.92
CA GLY A 102 -6.80 6.20 5.56
C GLY A 102 -5.59 5.89 4.68
N VAL A 103 -5.82 5.94 3.36
CA VAL A 103 -4.85 5.51 2.34
C VAL A 103 -3.67 6.49 2.24
N LYS A 104 -2.44 5.97 2.39
CA LYS A 104 -1.20 6.68 2.09
C LYS A 104 -0.78 6.34 0.67
N GLN A 105 -0.53 7.34 -0.16
CA GLN A 105 -0.20 7.12 -1.57
C GLN A 105 1.28 7.33 -1.86
N SER A 106 1.82 6.50 -2.75
CA SER A 106 3.11 6.73 -3.38
C SER A 106 2.99 7.77 -4.51
N GLY A 107 4.14 8.12 -5.10
CA GLY A 107 4.17 8.72 -6.43
C GLY A 107 3.85 7.71 -7.53
N GLU A 108 4.01 8.14 -8.79
CA GLU A 108 3.76 7.30 -9.96
C GLU A 108 4.74 6.12 -10.04
N VAL A 109 4.16 4.95 -10.31
CA VAL A 109 4.84 3.69 -10.62
C VAL A 109 4.45 3.26 -12.02
N VAL A 110 5.43 3.24 -12.92
CA VAL A 110 5.23 2.80 -14.31
C VAL A 110 5.51 1.30 -14.40
N VAL A 111 4.48 0.52 -14.71
CA VAL A 111 4.57 -0.92 -14.95
C VAL A 111 4.76 -1.17 -16.44
N LYS A 112 5.83 -1.86 -16.80
CA LYS A 112 6.14 -2.26 -18.18
C LYS A 112 5.75 -3.72 -18.40
N ALA A 113 5.47 -4.05 -19.67
CA ALA A 113 5.26 -5.42 -20.10
C ALA A 113 6.44 -6.33 -19.70
N PRO A 114 6.20 -7.64 -19.54
CA PRO A 114 7.27 -8.59 -19.27
C PRO A 114 8.36 -8.46 -20.34
N ALA A 115 9.63 -8.54 -19.94
CA ALA A 115 10.70 -8.67 -20.92
C ALA A 115 10.43 -9.94 -21.74
N ALA A 116 10.28 -9.80 -23.05
CA ALA A 116 10.16 -10.97 -23.93
C ALA A 116 11.39 -11.87 -23.70
N PRO A 117 11.21 -13.20 -23.60
CA PRO A 117 12.36 -14.09 -23.47
C PRO A 117 13.29 -13.87 -24.65
N ALA A 118 14.54 -13.51 -24.37
CA ALA A 118 15.60 -13.40 -25.36
C ALA A 118 15.92 -14.80 -25.90
N GLY A 119 15.19 -15.24 -26.93
CA GLY A 119 15.33 -16.61 -27.41
C GLY A 119 14.29 -17.02 -28.44
N GLY A 120 14.11 -16.22 -29.48
CA GLY A 120 13.42 -16.62 -30.70
C GLY A 120 14.41 -16.62 -31.86
N ALA A 121 15.29 -17.64 -31.94
CA ALA A 121 15.93 -17.91 -33.22
C ALA A 121 14.83 -18.38 -34.19
N PRO A 122 14.68 -17.76 -35.38
CA PRO A 122 13.71 -18.23 -36.37
C PRO A 122 14.07 -19.67 -36.79
N PRO A 123 13.10 -20.54 -37.09
CA PRO A 123 13.40 -21.84 -37.67
C PRO A 123 14.09 -21.61 -39.02
N ALA A 124 15.33 -22.08 -39.13
CA ALA A 124 15.98 -22.25 -40.43
C ALA A 124 15.18 -23.32 -41.21
N GLY A 125 14.89 -23.01 -42.47
CA GLY A 125 14.03 -23.81 -43.35
C GLY A 125 14.60 -25.13 -43.81
#